data_AF-R3WED8-F1
#
_entry.id   AF-R3WED8-F1
#
_cell.length_a   1.000
_cell.length_b   1.000
_cell.length_c   1.000
_cell.angle_alpha   90.00
_cell.angle_beta   90.00
_cell.angle_gamma   90.00
#
_symmetry.space_group_name_H-M   'P 1'
#
loop_
_entity.id
_entity.type
_entity.pdbx_description
1 polymer ?
#
loop_
_entity_poly.entity_id
_entity_poly.type
_entity_poly.pdbx_seq_one_letter_code
_entity_poly.pdbx_strand_id
1 'polypeptide(L)'
;MNQVQANKKRHELESKERAIYDYKQAQMLAYAFNSPKKMPAPEKMYPILDDNKKQEQVVSQERIYTQEEMLKEQALFRMTAEGAKRALRMKNKES
;
A
#
# COMPACT_ATOMS: atom_id res chain seq x y z
N MET A 1 2.99 11.72 -11.71
CA MET A 1 2.31 10.41 -11.51
C MET A 1 1.03 10.67 -10.74
N ASN A 2 -0.13 10.37 -11.33
CA ASN A 2 -1.43 10.83 -10.85
C ASN A 2 -1.96 9.88 -9.76
N GLN A 3 -2.34 10.39 -8.57
CA GLN A 3 -2.77 9.56 -7.42
C GLN A 3 -3.91 8.59 -7.77
N VAL A 4 -4.76 8.99 -8.73
CA VAL A 4 -5.85 8.16 -9.27
C VAL A 4 -5.35 6.86 -9.90
N GLN A 5 -4.26 6.90 -10.66
CA GLN A 5 -3.69 5.70 -11.29
C GLN A 5 -3.05 4.77 -10.25
N ALA A 6 -2.43 5.33 -9.21
CA ALA A 6 -1.89 4.55 -8.10
C ALA A 6 -3.01 3.83 -7.33
N ASN A 7 -4.13 4.50 -7.06
CA ASN A 7 -5.28 3.90 -6.39
C ASN A 7 -5.93 2.79 -7.21
N LYS A 8 -6.11 3.01 -8.53
CA LYS A 8 -6.62 1.97 -9.44
C LYS A 8 -5.73 0.73 -9.43
N LYS A 9 -4.41 0.91 -9.54
CA LYS A 9 -3.44 -0.19 -9.51
C LYS A 9 -3.46 -0.96 -8.18
N ARG A 10 -3.61 -0.26 -7.04
CA ARG A 10 -3.74 -0.90 -5.72
C ARG A 10 -5.00 -1.76 -5.64
N HIS A 11 -6.13 -1.24 -6.12
CA HIS A 11 -7.39 -1.96 -6.07
C HIS A 11 -7.40 -3.19 -7.00
N GLU A 12 -6.78 -3.09 -8.17
CA GLU A 12 -6.59 -4.23 -9.08
C GLU A 12 -5.68 -5.31 -8.46
N LEU A 13 -4.60 -4.91 -7.78
CA LEU A 13 -3.72 -5.84 -7.06
C LEU A 13 -4.47 -6.55 -5.94
N GLU A 14 -5.17 -5.80 -5.09
CA GLU A 14 -5.96 -6.36 -3.98
C GLU A 14 -7.00 -7.36 -4.47
N SER A 15 -7.71 -7.04 -5.56
CA SER A 15 -8.70 -7.94 -6.16
C SER A 15 -8.07 -9.23 -6.69
N LYS A 16 -6.90 -9.13 -7.33
CA LYS A 16 -6.15 -10.29 -7.82
C LYS A 16 -5.64 -11.15 -6.68
N GLU A 17 -5.06 -10.54 -5.65
CA GLU A 17 -4.57 -11.24 -4.46
C GLU A 17 -5.70 -12.01 -3.79
N ARG A 18 -6.85 -11.36 -3.58
CA ARG A 18 -8.05 -12.00 -3.01
C ARG A 18 -8.50 -13.21 -3.82
N ALA A 19 -8.61 -13.08 -5.14
CA ALA A 19 -8.99 -14.19 -6.01
C ALA A 19 -8.01 -15.38 -5.92
N ILE A 20 -6.71 -15.11 -5.85
CA ILE A 20 -5.67 -16.14 -5.70
C ILE A 20 -5.80 -16.84 -4.34
N TYR A 21 -6.06 -16.09 -3.27
CA TYR A 21 -6.25 -16.66 -1.93
C TYR A 21 -7.48 -17.57 -1.86
N ASP A 22 -8.62 -17.11 -2.35
CA ASP A 22 -9.87 -17.87 -2.34
C ASP A 22 -9.72 -19.19 -3.11
N TYR A 23 -9.08 -19.15 -4.28
CA TYR A 23 -8.76 -20.34 -5.07
C TYR A 23 -7.90 -21.35 -4.30
N LYS A 24 -6.83 -20.86 -3.65
CA LYS A 24 -5.91 -21.70 -2.87
C LYS A 24 -6.59 -22.29 -1.63
N GLN A 25 -7.48 -21.54 -1.00
CA GLN A 25 -8.28 -22.04 0.11
C GLN A 25 -9.22 -23.15 -0.34
N ALA A 26 -9.92 -22.97 -1.46
CA ALA A 26 -10.77 -24.02 -2.04
C ALA A 26 -9.96 -25.27 -2.40
N GLN A 27 -8.76 -25.10 -2.95
CA GLN A 27 -7.84 -26.19 -3.23
C GLN A 27 -7.41 -26.94 -1.95
N MET A 28 -7.08 -26.22 -0.87
CA MET A 28 -6.79 -26.85 0.43
C MET A 28 -7.97 -27.63 0.98
N LEU A 29 -9.18 -27.07 0.92
CA LEU A 29 -10.39 -27.77 1.35
C LEU A 29 -10.59 -29.06 0.55
N ALA A 30 -10.45 -29.00 -0.78
CA ALA A 30 -10.54 -30.18 -1.64
C ALA A 30 -9.50 -31.26 -1.27
N TYR A 31 -8.26 -30.87 -0.94
CA TYR A 31 -7.25 -31.81 -0.44
C TYR A 31 -7.62 -32.38 0.94
N ALA A 32 -8.12 -31.56 1.86
CA ALA A 32 -8.51 -32.00 3.20
C ALA A 32 -9.60 -33.07 3.15
N PHE A 33 -10.60 -32.91 2.27
CA PHE A 33 -11.70 -33.87 2.11
C PHE A 33 -11.29 -35.13 1.33
N ASN A 34 -10.55 -34.99 0.22
CA ASN A 34 -10.30 -36.12 -0.68
C ASN A 34 -9.02 -36.89 -0.39
N SER A 35 -7.95 -36.22 0.06
CA SER A 35 -6.62 -36.82 0.22
C SER A 35 -5.72 -35.96 1.12
N PRO A 36 -5.91 -36.01 2.44
CA PRO A 36 -5.15 -35.17 3.38
C PRO A 36 -3.64 -35.47 3.33
N LYS A 37 -3.24 -36.70 2.99
CA LYS A 37 -1.82 -37.08 2.80
C LYS A 37 -1.14 -36.39 1.60
N LYS A 38 -1.91 -35.90 0.63
CA LYS A 38 -1.39 -35.20 -0.56
C LYS A 38 -1.46 -33.67 -0.43
N MET A 39 -1.82 -33.17 0.75
CA MET A 39 -1.94 -31.76 0.99
C MET A 39 -0.56 -31.08 0.83
N PRO A 40 -0.43 -30.05 -0.02
CA PRO A 40 0.81 -29.29 -0.14
C PRO A 40 1.12 -28.54 1.15
N ALA A 41 2.40 -28.36 1.45
CA ALA A 41 2.84 -27.58 2.60
C ALA A 41 2.32 -26.13 2.54
N PRO A 42 1.96 -25.51 3.68
CA PRO A 42 1.39 -24.16 3.72
C PRO A 42 2.24 -23.10 3.00
N GLU A 43 3.57 -23.21 3.09
CA GLU A 43 4.54 -22.28 2.50
C GLU A 43 4.53 -22.34 0.96
N LYS A 44 4.27 -23.53 0.40
CA LYS A 44 4.14 -23.72 -1.06
C LYS A 44 2.82 -23.18 -1.59
N MET A 45 1.77 -23.23 -0.78
CA MET A 45 0.45 -22.72 -1.14
C MET A 45 0.36 -21.22 -0.98
N TYR A 46 0.92 -20.64 0.09
CA TYR A 46 0.87 -19.20 0.35
C TYR A 46 2.30 -18.65 0.32
N PRO A 47 2.78 -18.13 -0.83
CA PRO A 47 4.12 -17.56 -0.98
C PRO A 47 4.43 -16.38 -0.03
N ILE A 48 3.41 -15.88 0.66
CA ILE A 48 3.50 -14.77 1.62
C ILE A 48 3.99 -15.26 2.99
N LEU A 49 3.84 -16.56 3.26
CA LEU A 49 4.38 -17.28 4.42
C LEU A 49 5.82 -17.77 4.22
N ASP A 50 6.37 -17.62 3.00
CA ASP A 50 7.76 -17.97 2.71
C ASP A 50 8.66 -16.86 3.29
N ASP A 51 8.95 -16.96 4.60
CA ASP A 51 9.77 -15.99 5.35
C ASP A 51 11.17 -15.80 4.74
N ASN A 52 11.65 -16.80 3.98
CA ASN A 52 12.95 -16.76 3.32
C ASN A 52 12.99 -15.84 2.07
N LYS A 53 11.83 -15.41 1.54
CA LYS A 53 11.76 -14.54 0.34
C LYS A 53 11.52 -13.07 0.62
N LYS A 54 11.36 -12.67 1.90
CA LYS A 54 11.08 -11.28 2.30
C LYS A 54 12.26 -10.57 2.96
N GLN A 55 13.48 -10.95 2.62
CA GLN A 55 14.67 -10.16 2.95
C GLN A 55 15.40 -9.62 1.71
N GLU A 56 14.75 -9.55 0.54
CA GLU A 56 15.19 -8.63 -0.51
C GLU A 56 14.76 -7.20 -0.14
N GLN A 57 15.56 -6.61 0.74
CA GLN A 57 15.92 -5.19 0.77
C GLN A 57 14.75 -4.19 0.61
N VAL A 58 14.02 -3.94 1.70
CA VAL A 58 13.57 -2.56 1.94
C VAL A 58 14.79 -1.77 2.39
N VAL A 59 15.63 -1.34 1.43
CA VAL A 59 16.52 -0.22 1.70
C VAL A 59 15.59 0.95 1.96
N SER A 60 15.41 1.28 3.24
CA SER A 60 15.01 2.62 3.65
C SER A 60 16.05 3.57 3.06
N GLN A 61 15.83 4.02 1.82
CA GLN A 61 16.52 5.19 1.32
C GLN A 61 15.98 6.35 2.13
N GLU A 62 16.60 6.64 3.27
CA GLU A 62 16.49 7.96 3.88
C GLU A 62 16.91 8.93 2.79
N ARG A 63 15.93 9.58 2.16
CA ARG A 63 16.22 10.64 1.19
C ARG A 63 16.96 11.72 1.97
N ILE A 64 18.24 11.86 1.70
CA ILE A 64 19.03 12.99 2.18
C ILE A 64 18.51 14.20 1.40
N TYR A 65 17.63 14.98 2.02
CA TYR A 65 17.13 16.22 1.44
C TYR A 65 18.26 17.25 1.40
N THR A 66 18.45 17.87 0.25
CA THR A 66 19.33 19.04 0.16
C THR A 66 18.70 20.24 0.88
N GLN A 67 19.54 21.17 1.36
CA GLN A 67 19.05 22.37 2.07
C GLN A 67 18.05 23.18 1.23
N GLU A 68 18.23 23.21 -0.10
CA GLU A 68 17.34 23.90 -1.03
C GLU A 68 15.96 23.24 -1.13
N GLU A 69 15.89 21.91 -1.14
CA GLU A 69 14.61 21.18 -1.19
C GLU A 69 13.80 21.39 0.08
N MET A 70 14.47 21.39 1.23
CA MET A 70 13.84 21.65 2.53
C MET A 70 13.28 23.08 2.61
N LEU A 71 14.01 24.07 2.06
CA LEU A 71 13.53 25.45 1.97
C LEU A 71 12.31 25.59 1.04
N LYS A 72 12.33 24.90 -0.11
CA LYS A 72 11.20 24.88 -1.05
C LYS A 72 9.95 24.26 -0.41
N GLU A 73 10.11 23.15 0.30
CA GLU A 73 9.02 22.47 1.00
C GLU A 73 8.44 23.35 2.12
N GLN A 74 9.30 24.01 2.90
CA GLN A 74 8.87 24.94 3.94
C GLN A 74 8.08 26.14 3.37
N ALA A 75 8.52 26.68 2.22
CA ALA A 75 7.81 27.77 1.54
C ALA A 75 6.43 27.32 1.05
N LEU A 76 6.35 26.12 0.45
CA LEU A 76 5.07 25.54 -0.01
C LEU A 76 4.10 25.30 1.16
N PHE A 77 4.61 24.79 2.28
CA PHE A 77 3.82 24.57 3.48
C PHE A 77 3.26 25.88 4.04
N ARG A 78 4.06 26.94 4.10
CA ARG A 78 3.59 28.26 4.55
C ARG A 78 2.50 28.82 3.63
N MET A 79 2.70 28.73 2.31
CA MET A 79 1.73 29.21 1.32
C MET A 79 0.38 28.49 1.46
N THR A 80 0.39 27.16 1.62
CA THR A 80 -0.84 26.37 1.79
C THR A 80 -1.53 26.68 3.11
N ALA A 81 -0.78 26.83 4.21
CA ALA A 81 -1.32 27.21 5.51
C ALA A 81 -1.95 28.61 5.49
N GLU A 82 -1.34 29.57 4.79
CA GLU A 82 -1.92 30.90 4.60
C GLU A 82 -3.19 30.87 3.75
N GLY A 83 -3.20 30.10 2.66
CA GLY A 83 -4.39 29.89 1.85
C GLY A 83 -5.55 29.30 2.66
N ALA A 84 -5.27 28.28 3.47
CA ALA A 84 -6.26 27.67 4.37
C ALA A 84 -6.79 28.67 5.41
N LYS A 85 -5.90 29.45 6.03
CA LYS A 85 -6.30 30.52 6.98
C LYS A 85 -7.17 31.58 6.32
N ARG A 86 -6.86 31.98 5.07
CA ARG A 86 -7.67 32.94 4.31
C ARG A 86 -9.06 32.38 4.03
N ALA A 87 -9.15 31.13 3.57
CA ALA A 87 -10.43 30.47 3.32
C ALA A 87 -11.31 30.40 4.58
N LEU A 88 -10.73 30.05 5.73
CA LEU A 88 -11.43 30.05 7.02
C LEU A 88 -11.90 31.45 7.45
N ARG A 89 -11.09 32.49 7.20
CA ARG A 89 -11.47 33.88 7.48
C ARG A 89 -12.64 34.35 6.61
N MET A 90 -12.70 33.93 5.35
CA MET A 90 -13.83 34.26 4.47
C MET A 90 -15.10 33.58 4.94
N LYS A 91 -15.03 32.28 5.26
CA LYS A 91 -16.16 31.52 5.82
C LYS A 91 -16.71 32.14 7.11
N ASN A 92 -15.84 32.61 8.00
CA ASN A 92 -16.25 33.24 9.27
C ASN A 92 -16.75 34.69 9.13
N LYS A 93 -16.55 35.35 7.98
CA LYS A 93 -17.11 36.69 7.70
C LYS A 93 -18.49 36.61 7.03
N GLU A 94 -18.82 35.47 6.45
CA GLU A 94 -20.11 35.20 5.79
C GLU A 94 -21.12 34.50 6.74
N SER A 95 -20.76 34.26 8.01
CA SER A 95 -21.65 33.84 9.11
C SER A 95 -21.83 34.98 10.10
#